data_AF-J4C940-F1
#
_entry.id   AF-J4C940-F1
#
_cell.length_a   1.000
_cell.length_b   1.000
_cell.length_c   1.000
_cell.angle_alpha   90.00
_cell.angle_beta   90.00
_cell.angle_gamma   90.00
#
_symmetry.space_group_name_H-M   'P 1'
#
loop_
_entity.id
_entity.type
_entity.pdbx_description
1 polymer ?
#
loop_
_entity_poly.entity_id
_entity_poly.type
_entity_poly.pdbx_seq_one_letter_code
_entity_poly.pdbx_strand_id
1 'polypeptide(L)'
;MSGRGKGGKGLGKGGAKRHRKVLRDNIQGVTKPAIRRLARRGGVKRISGLIYEEVRGVLKVFLENVVKDSVTYTEHARRKTVTAMDVVYSLKRQGRTLYGFGDSNYFVRNFKSLKNFFSNRNSHDSNYNLYNSIANNGTLQTSTELKYEDSHELRGKHLIIVCNWKCYLNNELANKFIRLYGKLKFPRNIEIITCPASIHLNSMVAHYREINSSCVPCSQNVSDRSKSFGPYTGEITAGMLKDLGVNWTIVGHRESEISENTTSKNTKIVNKKVINAFNAGLNVILCIGSNFKIPQIHTGEPENFNSNIPKHLSQELQECLNGLDLNGGQRLVVAYEPQCSVGTEKPADPELVSKVIEELRASMGERGRMIKFIYGGSIDGKNAVSYLKRKGIDGIMVGRAAQEESFMNLLENIIKMSRDY
;
A
#
# COMPACT_ATOMS: atom_id res chain seq x y z
N MET A 1 -42.45 36.32 39.95
CA MET A 1 -43.27 36.40 38.73
C MET A 1 -42.39 36.13 37.51
N SER A 2 -42.78 35.16 36.69
CA SER A 2 -42.10 34.73 35.48
C SER A 2 -42.56 35.57 34.27
N GLY A 3 -41.65 36.34 33.67
CA GLY A 3 -41.92 37.14 32.48
C GLY A 3 -41.75 36.34 31.19
N ARG A 4 -42.85 35.81 30.64
CA ARG A 4 -42.94 35.21 29.30
C ARG A 4 -42.89 36.32 28.23
N GLY A 5 -41.84 36.35 27.42
CA GLY A 5 -41.79 37.13 26.17
C GLY A 5 -42.66 36.50 25.07
N LYS A 6 -43.54 37.30 24.45
CA LYS A 6 -44.46 36.92 23.36
C LYS A 6 -43.68 36.70 22.05
N GLY A 7 -43.76 35.48 21.49
CA GLY A 7 -43.27 35.19 20.14
C GLY A 7 -44.14 35.85 19.07
N GLY A 8 -43.52 36.69 18.23
CA GLY A 8 -44.15 37.35 17.10
C GLY A 8 -44.61 36.34 16.02
N LYS A 9 -45.85 36.47 15.57
CA LYS A 9 -46.42 35.76 14.43
C LYS A 9 -45.87 36.33 13.12
N GLY A 10 -44.82 35.72 12.57
CA GLY A 10 -44.41 35.93 11.18
C GLY A 10 -45.30 35.11 10.24
N LEU A 11 -46.13 35.78 9.45
CA LEU A 11 -46.92 35.21 8.35
C LEU A 11 -45.97 34.76 7.23
N GLY A 12 -45.56 33.49 7.26
CA GLY A 12 -44.86 32.82 6.15
C GLY A 12 -45.81 32.54 4.99
N LYS A 13 -45.48 33.07 3.81
CA LYS A 13 -46.20 32.91 2.55
C LYS A 13 -46.52 31.43 2.23
N GLY A 14 -47.78 31.17 1.85
CA GLY A 14 -48.27 30.05 1.03
C GLY A 14 -47.55 28.71 1.16
N GLY A 15 -47.86 27.93 2.19
CA GLY A 15 -47.40 26.56 2.31
C GLY A 15 -47.87 25.70 1.13
N ALA A 16 -46.93 25.05 0.45
CA ALA A 16 -47.21 24.01 -0.53
C ALA A 16 -48.25 23.04 0.06
N LYS A 17 -49.39 22.86 -0.63
CA LYS A 17 -50.42 21.89 -0.27
C LYS A 17 -49.75 20.53 -0.06
N ARG A 18 -49.58 20.11 1.20
CA ARG A 18 -49.20 18.74 1.52
C ARG A 18 -50.33 17.85 1.02
N HIS A 19 -50.12 17.21 -0.12
CA HIS A 19 -50.96 16.09 -0.52
C HIS A 19 -50.90 15.05 0.60
N ARG A 20 -52.01 14.85 1.30
CA ARG A 20 -52.17 13.72 2.22
C ARG A 20 -52.08 12.46 1.37
N LYS A 21 -50.89 11.86 1.33
CA LYS A 21 -50.66 10.58 0.65
C LYS A 21 -51.58 9.56 1.32
N VAL A 22 -52.64 9.17 0.63
CA VAL A 22 -53.47 8.05 1.06
C VAL A 22 -52.56 6.82 1.05
N LEU A 23 -52.30 6.25 2.23
CA LEU A 23 -51.57 5.00 2.39
C LEU A 23 -52.44 3.87 1.83
N ARG A 24 -52.23 3.55 0.55
CA ARG A 24 -52.60 2.25 0.00
C ARG A 24 -51.36 1.36 -0.01
N ASP A 25 -51.55 0.11 0.37
CA ASP A 25 -50.52 -0.92 0.45
C ASP A 25 -50.07 -1.28 -0.99
N ASN A 26 -49.22 -0.45 -1.58
CA ASN A 26 -48.90 -0.49 -3.02
C ASN A 26 -47.71 -1.42 -3.30
N ILE A 27 -47.69 -2.64 -2.75
CA ILE A 27 -46.68 -3.64 -3.15
C ILE A 27 -46.75 -3.93 -4.67
N GLN A 28 -47.93 -3.76 -5.27
CA GLN A 28 -48.16 -3.81 -6.71
C GLN A 28 -47.52 -2.64 -7.49
N GLY A 29 -47.07 -1.59 -6.79
CA GLY A 29 -46.24 -0.52 -7.35
C GLY A 29 -44.85 -0.98 -7.76
N VAL A 30 -44.36 -2.12 -7.24
CA VAL A 30 -43.21 -2.82 -7.81
C VAL A 30 -43.65 -3.50 -9.10
N THR A 31 -43.34 -2.87 -10.23
CA THR A 31 -43.83 -3.32 -11.53
C THR A 31 -43.07 -4.57 -12.04
N LYS A 32 -43.73 -5.40 -12.86
CA LYS A 32 -43.09 -6.58 -13.49
C LYS A 32 -41.78 -6.23 -14.24
N PRO A 33 -41.67 -5.09 -14.96
CA PRO A 33 -40.39 -4.65 -15.53
C PRO A 33 -39.28 -4.40 -14.49
N ALA A 34 -39.59 -3.87 -13.31
CA ALA A 34 -38.60 -3.65 -12.25
C ALA A 34 -38.04 -4.98 -11.73
N ILE A 35 -38.91 -5.96 -11.49
CA ILE A 35 -38.53 -7.32 -11.09
C ILE A 35 -37.67 -7.98 -12.19
N ARG A 36 -38.04 -7.82 -13.46
CA ARG A 36 -37.22 -8.31 -14.57
C ARG A 36 -35.83 -7.69 -14.57
N ARG A 37 -35.69 -6.37 -14.42
CA ARG A 37 -34.38 -5.71 -14.37
C ARG A 37 -33.50 -6.25 -13.23
N LEU A 38 -34.09 -6.48 -12.06
CA LEU A 38 -33.38 -7.07 -10.92
C LEU A 38 -32.89 -8.49 -11.24
N ALA A 39 -33.78 -9.35 -11.73
CA ALA A 39 -33.46 -10.73 -12.06
C ALA A 39 -32.40 -10.85 -13.17
N ARG A 40 -32.41 -9.95 -14.16
CA ARG A 40 -31.37 -9.89 -15.19
C ARG A 40 -29.98 -9.60 -14.64
N ARG A 41 -29.88 -8.72 -13.64
CA ARG A 41 -28.60 -8.45 -12.95
C ARG A 41 -28.10 -9.67 -12.17
N GLY A 42 -29.01 -10.53 -11.71
CA GLY A 42 -28.69 -11.83 -11.14
C GLY A 42 -28.49 -12.95 -12.16
N GLY A 43 -28.40 -12.66 -13.46
CA GLY A 43 -28.15 -13.66 -14.51
C GLY A 43 -29.37 -14.46 -14.99
N VAL A 44 -30.58 -14.15 -14.52
CA VAL A 44 -31.79 -14.93 -14.84
C VAL A 44 -32.26 -14.65 -16.27
N LYS A 45 -32.36 -15.72 -17.09
CA LYS A 45 -32.70 -15.63 -18.53
C LYS A 45 -34.20 -15.64 -18.84
N ARG A 46 -35.03 -16.35 -18.08
CA ARG A 46 -36.50 -16.40 -18.23
C ARG A 46 -37.15 -16.46 -16.84
N ILE A 47 -38.35 -15.89 -16.69
CA ILE A 47 -39.07 -15.80 -15.41
C ILE A 47 -40.50 -16.28 -15.62
N SER A 48 -40.97 -17.20 -14.77
CA SER A 48 -42.36 -17.69 -14.77
C SER A 48 -43.33 -16.62 -14.27
N GLY A 49 -44.58 -16.65 -14.75
CA GLY A 49 -45.63 -15.69 -14.39
C GLY A 49 -46.01 -15.67 -12.90
N LEU A 50 -45.82 -16.79 -12.20
CA LEU A 50 -46.16 -16.92 -10.77
C LEU A 50 -45.10 -16.29 -9.85
N ILE A 51 -43.85 -16.19 -10.30
CA ILE A 51 -42.71 -15.67 -9.53
C ILE A 51 -42.88 -14.18 -9.19
N TYR A 52 -43.67 -13.42 -9.96
CA TYR A 52 -43.83 -11.98 -9.72
C TYR A 52 -44.54 -11.66 -8.39
N GLU A 53 -45.49 -12.49 -7.96
CA GLU A 53 -46.16 -12.28 -6.67
C GLU A 53 -45.29 -12.78 -5.51
N GLU A 54 -44.58 -13.89 -5.69
CA GLU A 54 -43.63 -14.41 -4.69
C GLU A 54 -42.48 -13.42 -4.41
N VAL A 55 -41.88 -12.84 -5.45
CA VAL A 55 -40.80 -11.85 -5.29
C VAL A 55 -41.30 -10.62 -4.54
N ARG A 56 -42.54 -10.21 -4.76
CA ARG A 56 -43.16 -9.11 -4.00
C ARG A 56 -43.35 -9.47 -2.53
N GLY A 57 -43.76 -10.70 -2.23
CA GLY A 57 -43.82 -11.23 -0.88
C GLY A 57 -42.45 -11.18 -0.19
N VAL A 58 -41.40 -11.66 -0.85
CA VAL A 58 -40.02 -11.64 -0.32
C VAL A 58 -39.53 -10.21 -0.06
N LEU A 59 -39.80 -9.27 -0.98
CA LEU A 59 -39.44 -7.87 -0.80
C LEU A 59 -40.18 -7.22 0.37
N LYS A 60 -41.45 -7.57 0.59
CA LYS A 60 -42.24 -7.09 1.73
C LYS A 60 -41.65 -7.61 3.05
N VAL A 61 -41.42 -8.91 3.16
CA VAL A 61 -40.83 -9.54 4.36
C VAL A 61 -39.45 -8.96 4.66
N PHE A 62 -38.62 -8.75 3.63
CA PHE A 62 -37.32 -8.13 3.79
C PHE A 62 -37.43 -6.72 4.39
N LEU A 63 -38.31 -5.88 3.85
CA LEU A 63 -38.52 -4.52 4.35
C LEU A 63 -39.07 -4.53 5.78
N GLU A 64 -40.05 -5.38 6.08
CA GLU A 64 -40.62 -5.52 7.41
C GLU A 64 -39.57 -5.88 8.46
N ASN A 65 -38.68 -6.84 8.14
CA ASN A 65 -37.58 -7.23 9.03
C ASN A 65 -36.58 -6.09 9.24
N VAL A 66 -36.20 -5.37 8.19
CA VAL A 66 -35.27 -4.22 8.31
C VAL A 66 -35.89 -3.11 9.15
N VAL A 67 -37.17 -2.80 8.97
CA VAL A 67 -37.88 -1.77 9.73
C VAL A 67 -38.01 -2.18 11.19
N LYS A 68 -38.41 -3.43 11.48
CA LYS A 68 -38.52 -3.96 12.85
C LYS A 68 -37.21 -3.80 13.61
N ASP A 69 -36.10 -4.19 12.99
CA ASP A 69 -34.77 -4.11 13.58
C ASP A 69 -34.34 -2.65 13.79
N SER A 70 -34.65 -1.78 12.82
CA SER A 70 -34.30 -0.35 12.90
C SER A 70 -35.04 0.36 14.03
N VAL A 71 -36.29 -0.02 14.25
CA VAL A 71 -37.10 0.46 15.38
C VAL A 71 -36.52 -0.03 16.70
N THR A 72 -36.09 -1.30 16.79
CA THR A 72 -35.43 -1.81 18.01
C THR A 72 -34.18 -1.01 18.38
N TYR A 73 -33.34 -0.64 17.42
CA TYR A 73 -32.17 0.23 17.67
C TYR A 73 -32.58 1.65 18.11
N THR A 74 -33.63 2.18 17.51
CA THR A 74 -34.16 3.51 17.82
C THR A 74 -34.74 3.57 19.24
N GLU A 75 -35.49 2.53 19.64
CA GLU A 75 -36.05 2.35 20.98
C GLU A 75 -34.95 2.15 22.03
N HIS A 76 -33.96 1.31 21.74
CA HIS A 76 -32.81 1.10 22.63
C HIS A 76 -32.05 2.41 22.91
N ALA A 77 -31.90 3.26 21.88
CA ALA A 77 -31.28 4.58 22.00
C ALA A 77 -32.21 5.66 22.59
N ARG A 78 -33.43 5.31 23.00
CA ARG A 78 -34.47 6.22 23.53
C ARG A 78 -34.77 7.41 22.61
N ARG A 79 -34.66 7.21 21.30
CA ARG A 79 -34.97 8.21 20.27
C ARG A 79 -36.38 7.99 19.72
N LYS A 80 -37.04 9.07 19.30
CA LYS A 80 -38.36 9.00 18.64
C LYS A 80 -38.28 8.96 17.12
N THR A 81 -37.06 9.01 16.56
CA THR A 81 -36.82 9.14 15.13
C THR A 81 -35.73 8.16 14.70
N VAL A 82 -36.07 7.33 13.72
CA VAL A 82 -35.15 6.39 13.06
C VAL A 82 -34.16 7.19 12.22
N THR A 83 -32.87 6.95 12.43
CA THR A 83 -31.78 7.57 11.67
C THR A 83 -31.29 6.62 10.58
N ALA A 84 -30.57 7.13 9.59
CA ALA A 84 -29.96 6.29 8.55
C ALA A 84 -29.04 5.20 9.13
N MET A 85 -28.35 5.51 10.24
CA MET A 85 -27.47 4.56 10.92
C MET A 85 -28.21 3.39 11.56
N ASP A 86 -29.44 3.59 12.06
CA ASP A 86 -30.26 2.49 12.62
C ASP A 86 -30.62 1.47 11.53
N VAL A 87 -30.86 1.95 10.30
CA VAL A 87 -31.10 1.10 9.13
C VAL A 87 -29.82 0.36 8.70
N VAL A 88 -28.67 1.04 8.70
CA VAL A 88 -27.36 0.43 8.41
C VAL A 88 -27.02 -0.67 9.41
N TYR A 89 -27.26 -0.45 10.70
CA TYR A 89 -27.03 -1.45 11.74
C TYR A 89 -27.98 -2.64 11.63
N SER A 90 -29.25 -2.40 11.31
CA SER A 90 -30.23 -3.46 11.04
C SER A 90 -29.81 -4.37 9.89
N LEU A 91 -29.37 -3.78 8.79
CA LEU A 91 -28.87 -4.51 7.62
C LEU A 91 -27.59 -5.29 7.95
N LYS A 92 -26.66 -4.70 8.71
CA LYS A 92 -25.44 -5.38 9.19
C LYS A 92 -25.77 -6.60 10.05
N ARG A 93 -26.75 -6.50 10.95
CA ARG A 93 -27.19 -7.62 11.81
C ARG A 93 -27.73 -8.79 10.98
N GLN A 94 -28.40 -8.50 9.87
CA GLN A 94 -28.92 -9.50 8.93
C GLN A 94 -27.87 -10.04 7.95
N GLY A 95 -26.59 -9.74 8.16
CA GLY A 95 -25.49 -10.18 7.29
C GLY A 95 -25.41 -9.44 5.95
N ARG A 96 -26.08 -8.28 5.82
CA ARG A 96 -26.16 -7.49 4.58
C ARG A 96 -25.54 -6.12 4.79
N THR A 97 -24.22 -6.05 4.76
CA THR A 97 -23.49 -4.79 4.97
C THR A 97 -23.69 -3.84 3.79
N LEU A 98 -24.21 -2.64 4.06
CA LEU A 98 -24.32 -1.56 3.08
C LEU A 98 -23.08 -0.67 3.14
N TYR A 99 -22.26 -0.69 2.09
CA TYR A 99 -21.04 0.10 1.99
C TYR A 99 -21.33 1.53 1.53
N GLY A 100 -20.60 2.52 2.07
CA GLY A 100 -20.73 3.93 1.70
C GLY A 100 -21.71 4.76 2.54
N PHE A 101 -22.38 4.17 3.54
CA PHE A 101 -23.20 4.88 4.52
C PHE A 101 -22.61 4.71 5.93
N GLY A 102 -21.85 5.72 6.36
CA GLY A 102 -21.28 5.86 7.70
C GLY A 102 -20.77 7.29 7.87
N ASP A 103 -21.01 7.91 9.03
CA ASP A 103 -20.85 9.35 9.27
C ASP A 103 -19.51 9.93 8.80
N SER A 104 -19.59 10.86 7.84
CA SER A 104 -18.47 11.61 7.24
C SER A 104 -17.94 12.76 8.11
N ASN A 105 -18.50 12.98 9.31
CA ASN A 105 -18.13 14.10 10.19
C ASN A 105 -17.17 13.75 11.34
N TYR A 106 -16.62 12.53 11.39
CA TYR A 106 -15.57 12.14 12.35
C TYR A 106 -14.15 12.34 11.83
N PHE A 107 -13.98 13.13 10.76
CA PHE A 107 -12.70 13.29 10.06
C PHE A 107 -11.64 14.13 10.82
N VAL A 108 -11.99 14.70 11.98
CA VAL A 108 -11.14 15.64 12.73
C VAL A 108 -10.50 15.04 14.00
N ARG A 109 -10.79 13.78 14.37
CA ARG A 109 -10.13 13.14 15.53
C ARG A 109 -9.43 11.84 15.15
N ASN A 110 -8.21 12.04 14.63
CA ASN A 110 -7.00 11.23 14.77
C ASN A 110 -7.14 9.69 14.97
N PHE A 111 -6.43 8.95 14.11
CA PHE A 111 -5.88 7.60 14.31
C PHE A 111 -6.76 6.35 14.22
N LYS A 112 -8.09 6.39 14.34
CA LYS A 112 -8.94 5.17 14.19
C LYS A 112 -9.20 4.72 12.74
N SER A 113 -8.80 5.52 11.74
CA SER A 113 -9.05 5.25 10.31
C SER A 113 -8.14 4.18 9.69
N LEU A 114 -7.02 3.82 10.32
CA LEU A 114 -6.13 2.77 9.81
C LEU A 114 -6.70 1.37 10.17
N LYS A 115 -7.07 1.13 11.43
CA LYS A 115 -7.66 -0.15 11.89
C LYS A 115 -8.90 -0.60 11.12
N ASN A 116 -9.82 0.32 10.83
CA ASN A 116 -11.03 -0.01 10.08
C ASN A 116 -10.80 -0.24 8.57
N PHE A 117 -9.65 0.19 8.02
CA PHE A 117 -9.30 -0.06 6.62
C PHE A 117 -8.81 -1.49 6.41
N PHE A 118 -8.01 -2.03 7.34
CA PHE A 118 -7.49 -3.39 7.26
C PHE A 118 -8.48 -4.45 7.76
N SER A 119 -9.41 -4.06 8.64
CA SER A 119 -10.46 -4.97 9.15
C SER A 119 -11.56 -5.29 8.12
N ASN A 120 -11.60 -4.62 6.96
CA ASN A 120 -12.66 -4.75 5.94
C ASN A 120 -12.23 -5.51 4.67
N ARG A 121 -11.10 -6.24 4.67
CA ARG A 121 -10.77 -7.17 3.58
C ARG A 121 -11.45 -8.52 3.81
N ASN A 122 -12.60 -8.76 3.17
CA ASN A 122 -13.20 -10.10 3.06
C ASN A 122 -13.03 -10.68 1.64
N SER A 123 -12.17 -11.69 1.55
CA SER A 123 -12.48 -13.04 1.04
C SER A 123 -13.09 -13.25 -0.36
N HIS A 124 -12.56 -12.61 -1.41
CA HIS A 124 -12.88 -13.05 -2.79
C HIS A 124 -11.69 -13.36 -3.71
N ASP A 125 -10.46 -13.31 -3.21
CA ASP A 125 -9.32 -13.91 -3.93
C ASP A 125 -9.18 -15.38 -3.54
N SER A 126 -9.46 -16.28 -4.48
CA SER A 126 -9.28 -17.73 -4.35
C SER A 126 -7.83 -18.15 -4.05
N ASN A 127 -6.86 -17.24 -4.20
CA ASN A 127 -5.46 -17.44 -3.81
C ASN A 127 -5.14 -17.05 -2.36
N TYR A 128 -6.09 -16.48 -1.62
CA TYR A 128 -5.88 -16.02 -0.23
C TYR A 128 -6.15 -17.13 0.82
N ASN A 129 -6.92 -18.16 0.46
CA ASN A 129 -7.34 -19.21 1.41
C ASN A 129 -6.31 -20.32 1.64
N LEU A 130 -5.26 -20.45 0.81
CA LEU A 130 -4.27 -21.52 0.99
C LEU A 130 -3.21 -21.20 2.06
N TYR A 131 -3.01 -19.92 2.40
CA TYR A 131 -1.92 -19.48 3.28
C TYR A 131 -2.32 -19.25 4.75
N ASN A 132 -3.61 -19.05 5.05
CA ASN A 132 -4.06 -18.80 6.43
C ASN A 132 -4.23 -20.07 7.29
N SER A 133 -4.09 -21.27 6.73
CA SER A 133 -4.15 -22.52 7.51
C SER A 133 -2.90 -22.77 8.38
N ILE A 134 -1.80 -22.04 8.14
CA ILE A 134 -0.52 -22.29 8.82
C ILE A 134 -0.25 -21.27 9.95
N ALA A 135 -0.96 -20.13 9.97
CA ALA A 135 -0.69 -19.02 10.89
C ALA A 135 -1.53 -18.99 12.18
N ASN A 136 -2.49 -19.92 12.36
CA ASN A 136 -3.47 -19.87 13.45
C ASN A 136 -3.16 -20.78 14.65
N ASN A 137 -1.89 -20.90 15.04
CA ASN A 137 -1.50 -21.43 16.36
C ASN A 137 -0.44 -20.51 16.98
N GLY A 138 -0.83 -19.30 17.35
CA GLY A 138 0.04 -18.35 18.03
C GLY A 138 -0.74 -17.14 18.53
N THR A 139 -0.81 -17.01 19.84
CA THR A 139 -1.50 -15.97 20.61
C THR A 139 -1.19 -14.57 20.08
N LEU A 140 -2.24 -13.78 19.80
CA LEU A 140 -2.17 -12.40 19.31
C LEU A 140 -1.55 -11.48 20.39
N GLN A 141 -0.28 -11.08 20.23
CA GLN A 141 0.27 -9.94 20.99
C GLN A 141 -0.15 -8.63 20.31
N THR A 142 -0.86 -7.80 21.08
CA THR A 142 -1.21 -6.42 20.74
C THR A 142 0.01 -5.52 20.69
N SER A 143 0.11 -4.70 19.64
CA SER A 143 0.96 -3.50 19.51
C SER A 143 2.40 -3.63 20.02
N THR A 144 3.33 -4.00 19.14
CA THR A 144 4.76 -3.73 19.34
C THR A 144 5.00 -2.22 19.27
N GLU A 145 4.85 -1.53 20.40
CA GLU A 145 5.59 -0.29 20.64
C GLU A 145 7.09 -0.63 20.48
N LEU A 146 7.77 0.15 19.63
CA LEU A 146 9.22 0.13 19.49
C LEU A 146 9.85 0.36 20.86
N LYS A 147 10.81 -0.47 21.27
CA LYS A 147 11.44 -0.32 22.59
C LYS A 147 12.25 0.98 22.61
N TYR A 148 12.32 1.66 23.75
CA TYR A 148 13.09 2.90 23.91
C TYR A 148 14.56 2.76 23.46
N GLU A 149 15.18 1.60 23.67
CA GLU A 149 16.53 1.27 23.22
C GLU A 149 16.69 1.32 21.69
N ASP A 150 15.66 0.91 20.95
CA ASP A 150 15.63 0.97 19.49
C ASP A 150 15.67 2.42 18.98
N SER A 151 15.21 3.36 19.80
CA SER A 151 15.17 4.77 19.44
C SER A 151 16.53 5.44 19.38
N HIS A 152 17.53 4.92 20.12
CA HIS A 152 18.86 5.53 20.23
C HIS A 152 19.78 5.16 19.05
N GLU A 153 19.71 3.91 18.58
CA GLU A 153 20.56 3.40 17.49
C GLU A 153 20.19 3.96 16.11
N LEU A 154 18.96 4.45 15.96
CA LEU A 154 18.48 5.09 14.74
C LEU A 154 18.72 6.61 14.73
N ARG A 155 19.20 7.20 15.83
CA ARG A 155 19.44 8.65 15.93
C ARG A 155 20.56 9.08 14.99
N GLY A 156 20.35 10.19 14.28
CA GLY A 156 21.34 10.81 13.40
C GLY A 156 21.68 10.03 12.13
N LYS A 157 21.15 8.81 11.94
CA LYS A 157 21.31 8.07 10.69
C LYS A 157 20.49 8.73 9.58
N HIS A 158 21.07 8.75 8.37
CA HIS A 158 20.31 9.05 7.16
C HIS A 158 19.66 7.76 6.66
N LEU A 159 18.33 7.66 6.74
CA LEU A 159 17.58 6.45 6.39
C LEU A 159 16.87 6.60 5.04
N ILE A 160 16.97 5.57 4.19
CA ILE A 160 16.25 5.49 2.92
C ILE A 160 15.23 4.36 3.02
N ILE A 161 13.94 4.68 2.91
CA ILE A 161 12.86 3.68 2.92
C ILE A 161 12.16 3.72 1.57
N VAL A 162 12.33 2.65 0.80
CA VAL A 162 11.75 2.49 -0.54
C VAL A 162 10.50 1.63 -0.42
N CYS A 163 9.35 2.19 -0.74
CA CYS A 163 8.07 1.48 -0.78
C CYS A 163 7.75 1.08 -2.23
N ASN A 164 8.16 -0.12 -2.64
CA ASN A 164 7.86 -0.67 -3.95
C ASN A 164 6.48 -1.33 -3.96
N TRP A 165 5.45 -0.64 -4.45
CA TRP A 165 4.07 -1.14 -4.41
C TRP A 165 3.78 -2.27 -5.40
N LYS A 166 4.69 -2.52 -6.34
CA LYS A 166 4.56 -3.52 -7.40
C LYS A 166 3.23 -3.36 -8.17
N CYS A 167 2.74 -4.43 -8.77
CA CYS A 167 1.51 -4.46 -9.57
C CYS A 167 0.29 -4.98 -8.80
N TYR A 168 0.11 -4.56 -7.54
CA TYR A 168 -0.99 -5.06 -6.67
C TYR A 168 -2.19 -4.11 -6.53
N LEU A 169 -2.05 -2.84 -6.91
CA LEU A 169 -3.05 -1.82 -6.63
C LEU A 169 -3.88 -1.50 -7.87
N ASN A 170 -5.21 -1.47 -7.71
CA ASN A 170 -6.10 -0.85 -8.69
C ASN A 170 -6.06 0.69 -8.54
N ASN A 171 -6.71 1.40 -9.46
CA ASN A 171 -6.67 2.87 -9.49
C ASN A 171 -7.22 3.54 -8.22
N GLU A 172 -8.29 3.00 -7.64
CA GLU A 172 -8.87 3.57 -6.41
C GLU A 172 -7.90 3.44 -5.23
N LEU A 173 -7.36 2.24 -5.02
CA LEU A 173 -6.41 1.97 -3.96
C LEU A 173 -5.10 2.75 -4.17
N ALA A 174 -4.58 2.79 -5.39
CA ALA A 174 -3.37 3.55 -5.71
C ALA A 174 -3.54 5.04 -5.35
N ASN A 175 -4.64 5.67 -5.75
CA ASN A 175 -4.92 7.07 -5.40
C ASN A 175 -5.08 7.27 -3.89
N LYS A 176 -5.65 6.29 -3.17
CA LYS A 176 -5.73 6.34 -1.72
C LYS A 176 -4.34 6.27 -1.07
N PHE A 177 -3.47 5.36 -1.50
CA PHE A 177 -2.11 5.26 -0.98
C PHE A 177 -1.26 6.49 -1.34
N ILE A 178 -1.41 7.05 -2.54
CA ILE A 178 -0.79 8.32 -2.94
C ILE A 178 -1.15 9.42 -1.94
N ARG A 179 -2.44 9.58 -1.63
CA ARG A 179 -2.89 10.59 -0.64
C ARG A 179 -2.41 10.32 0.78
N LEU A 180 -2.35 9.04 1.17
CA LEU A 180 -1.91 8.63 2.51
C LEU A 180 -0.42 8.94 2.70
N TYR A 181 0.43 8.39 1.84
CA TYR A 181 1.88 8.60 1.88
C TYR A 181 2.24 10.07 1.65
N GLY A 182 1.53 10.75 0.75
CA GLY A 182 1.79 12.15 0.44
C GLY A 182 1.70 13.07 1.66
N LYS A 183 0.81 12.74 2.62
CA LYS A 183 0.60 13.52 3.84
C LYS A 183 1.63 13.26 4.95
N LEU A 184 2.42 12.19 4.83
CA LEU A 184 3.46 11.90 5.83
C LEU A 184 4.56 12.97 5.76
N LYS A 185 5.00 13.43 6.93
CA LYS A 185 6.02 14.47 7.08
C LYS A 185 7.18 13.93 7.90
N PHE A 186 8.32 13.81 7.23
CA PHE A 186 9.55 13.23 7.77
C PHE A 186 10.63 14.30 7.94
N PRO A 187 11.57 14.10 8.88
CA PRO A 187 12.76 14.95 9.01
C PRO A 187 13.66 14.80 7.77
N ARG A 188 14.62 15.73 7.59
CA ARG A 188 15.52 15.72 6.43
C ARG A 188 16.44 14.51 6.33
N ASN A 189 16.70 13.83 7.45
CA ASN A 189 17.53 12.61 7.47
C ASN A 189 16.74 11.34 7.15
N ILE A 190 15.44 11.41 6.84
CA ILE A 190 14.64 10.25 6.46
C ILE A 190 13.99 10.50 5.11
N GLU A 191 14.39 9.70 4.11
CA GLU A 191 13.89 9.78 2.75
C GLU A 191 12.93 8.62 2.49
N ILE A 192 11.66 8.94 2.21
CA ILE A 192 10.67 7.94 1.79
C ILE A 192 10.46 8.04 0.29
N ILE A 193 10.75 6.95 -0.40
CA ILE A 193 10.62 6.83 -1.85
C ILE A 193 9.45 5.91 -2.15
N THR A 194 8.40 6.40 -2.81
CA THR A 194 7.21 5.59 -3.16
C THR A 194 7.22 5.24 -4.64
N CYS A 195 7.07 3.95 -4.93
CA CYS A 195 7.18 3.43 -6.30
C CYS A 195 5.85 2.81 -6.73
N PRO A 196 4.95 3.59 -7.35
CA PRO A 196 3.68 3.07 -7.88
C PRO A 196 3.90 2.38 -9.22
N ALA A 197 2.89 1.62 -9.68
CA ALA A 197 2.85 1.20 -11.08
C ALA A 197 2.88 2.43 -12.00
N SER A 198 3.51 2.31 -13.17
CA SER A 198 3.76 3.42 -14.09
C SER A 198 2.51 4.23 -14.45
N ILE A 199 1.36 3.55 -14.59
CA ILE A 199 0.06 4.17 -14.88
C ILE A 199 -0.43 5.15 -13.80
N HIS A 200 0.12 5.08 -12.58
CA HIS A 200 -0.23 5.95 -11.46
C HIS A 200 0.86 6.98 -11.13
N LEU A 201 1.98 6.99 -11.88
CA LEU A 201 3.11 7.86 -11.59
C LEU A 201 2.76 9.34 -11.80
N ASN A 202 1.99 9.65 -12.85
CA ASN A 202 1.54 11.01 -13.12
C ASN A 202 0.64 11.57 -12.00
N SER A 203 -0.34 10.79 -11.53
CA SER A 203 -1.21 11.23 -10.43
C SER A 203 -0.45 11.39 -9.13
N MET A 204 0.55 10.54 -8.87
CA MET A 204 1.44 10.68 -7.72
C MET A 204 2.26 11.97 -7.79
N VAL A 205 2.93 12.24 -8.90
CA VAL A 205 3.77 13.44 -9.06
C VAL A 205 2.93 14.70 -8.92
N ALA A 206 1.78 14.77 -9.59
CA ALA A 206 0.86 15.91 -9.49
C ALA A 206 0.44 16.15 -8.04
N HIS A 207 0.01 15.11 -7.33
CA HIS A 207 -0.44 15.24 -5.95
C HIS A 207 0.70 15.60 -4.99
N TYR A 208 1.87 14.98 -5.12
CA TYR A 208 3.01 15.25 -4.24
C TYR A 208 3.50 16.69 -4.41
N ARG A 209 3.49 17.21 -5.64
CA ARG A 209 3.81 18.62 -5.92
C ARG A 209 2.77 19.57 -5.30
N GLU A 210 1.48 19.29 -5.47
CA GLU A 210 0.37 20.08 -4.94
C GLU A 210 0.48 20.30 -3.42
N ILE A 211 0.80 19.25 -2.66
CA ILE A 211 0.83 19.29 -1.19
C ILE A 211 2.24 19.51 -0.61
N ASN A 212 3.23 19.74 -1.48
CA ASN A 212 4.64 19.79 -1.12
C ASN A 212 5.05 18.61 -0.21
N SER A 213 4.84 17.39 -0.71
CA SER A 213 5.09 16.16 0.04
C SER A 213 6.57 15.99 0.39
N SER A 214 6.85 15.39 1.55
CA SER A 214 8.19 14.93 1.90
C SER A 214 8.55 13.60 1.23
N CYS A 215 7.57 12.86 0.73
CA CYS A 215 7.79 11.61 -0.01
C CYS A 215 8.16 11.92 -1.46
N VAL A 216 8.99 11.06 -2.05
CA VAL A 216 9.53 11.24 -3.40
C VAL A 216 8.99 10.16 -4.34
N PRO A 217 8.48 10.51 -5.53
CA PRO A 217 8.00 9.53 -6.50
C PRO A 217 9.18 8.83 -7.19
N CYS A 218 9.01 7.54 -7.48
CA CYS A 218 10.00 6.71 -8.16
C CYS A 218 9.33 5.76 -9.16
N SER A 219 9.93 5.57 -10.34
CA SER A 219 9.48 4.52 -11.26
C SER A 219 10.01 3.16 -10.86
N GLN A 220 9.22 2.12 -11.14
CA GLN A 220 9.62 0.73 -10.84
C GLN A 220 10.60 0.12 -11.85
N ASN A 221 10.80 0.77 -13.01
CA ASN A 221 11.70 0.34 -14.07
C ASN A 221 11.99 1.53 -15.01
N VAL A 222 13.03 1.38 -15.84
CA VAL A 222 13.39 2.30 -16.93
C VAL A 222 13.86 1.51 -18.14
N SER A 223 13.65 2.05 -19.33
CA SER A 223 14.04 1.42 -20.59
C SER A 223 15.56 1.34 -20.77
N ASP A 224 16.04 0.22 -21.31
CA ASP A 224 17.44 0.06 -21.76
C ASP A 224 17.67 0.67 -23.16
N ARG A 225 16.60 1.07 -23.85
CA ARG A 225 16.63 1.47 -25.27
C ARG A 225 17.26 2.84 -25.49
N SER A 226 16.97 3.82 -24.63
CA SER A 226 17.50 5.18 -24.73
C SER A 226 17.34 5.98 -23.45
N LYS A 227 18.24 6.95 -23.23
CA LYS A 227 18.09 7.99 -22.21
C LYS A 227 17.03 9.04 -22.57
N SER A 228 16.67 9.17 -23.85
CA SER A 228 15.77 10.20 -24.39
C SER A 228 14.54 9.58 -25.05
N PHE A 229 13.60 10.43 -25.46
CA PHE A 229 12.44 10.03 -26.26
C PHE A 229 12.84 9.29 -27.55
N GLY A 230 11.99 8.39 -28.03
CA GLY A 230 12.24 7.65 -29.26
C GLY A 230 11.16 6.61 -29.59
N PRO A 231 11.29 5.92 -30.73
CA PRO A 231 10.28 4.97 -31.25
C PRO A 231 10.37 3.60 -30.55
N TYR A 232 10.08 3.56 -29.25
CA TYR A 232 10.13 2.35 -28.42
C TYR A 232 8.75 2.04 -27.83
N THR A 233 7.88 1.42 -28.62
CA THR A 233 6.49 1.14 -28.23
C THR A 233 6.42 0.34 -26.92
N GLY A 234 5.66 0.86 -25.95
CA GLY A 234 5.45 0.23 -24.64
C GLY A 234 6.55 0.51 -23.60
N GLU A 235 7.66 1.11 -24.01
CA GLU A 235 8.78 1.42 -23.13
C GLU A 235 8.63 2.79 -22.44
N ILE A 236 9.22 2.91 -21.25
CA ILE A 236 9.31 4.18 -20.52
C ILE A 236 10.78 4.59 -20.44
N THR A 237 11.17 5.56 -21.27
CA THR A 237 12.55 6.05 -21.32
C THR A 237 12.87 6.95 -20.13
N ALA A 238 14.16 7.11 -19.82
CA ALA A 238 14.60 7.97 -18.71
C ALA A 238 14.17 9.43 -18.91
N GLY A 239 14.21 9.93 -20.15
CA GLY A 239 13.76 11.28 -20.50
C GLY A 239 12.27 11.51 -20.22
N MET A 240 11.41 10.51 -20.47
CA MET A 240 9.98 10.60 -20.13
C MET A 240 9.74 10.71 -18.63
N LEU A 241 10.52 9.97 -17.82
CA LEU A 241 10.42 10.06 -16.36
C LEU A 241 10.85 11.44 -15.85
N LYS A 242 11.95 11.98 -16.38
CA LYS A 242 12.43 13.31 -16.03
C LYS A 242 11.46 14.41 -16.41
N ASP A 243 10.88 14.33 -17.61
CA ASP A 243 9.85 15.25 -18.08
C ASP A 243 8.61 15.24 -17.17
N LEU A 244 8.19 14.06 -16.72
CA LEU A 244 7.12 13.91 -15.75
C LEU A 244 7.44 14.55 -14.38
N GLY A 245 8.72 14.79 -14.07
CA GLY A 245 9.19 15.31 -12.78
C GLY A 245 9.60 14.22 -11.78
N VAL A 246 9.87 13.01 -12.26
CA VAL A 246 10.38 11.89 -11.44
C VAL A 246 11.91 11.96 -11.41
N ASN A 247 12.49 11.73 -10.23
CA ASN A 247 13.95 11.80 -10.03
C ASN A 247 14.58 10.48 -9.62
N TRP A 248 13.80 9.43 -9.38
CA TRP A 248 14.28 8.12 -8.97
C TRP A 248 13.71 7.02 -9.86
N THR A 249 14.50 5.99 -10.12
CA THR A 249 14.03 4.75 -10.75
C THR A 249 14.65 3.52 -10.11
N ILE A 250 13.88 2.46 -9.98
CA ILE A 250 14.38 1.10 -9.70
C ILE A 250 14.92 0.49 -10.99
N VAL A 251 16.02 -0.26 -10.89
CA VAL A 251 16.64 -0.99 -12.00
C VAL A 251 17.11 -2.36 -11.52
N GLY A 252 16.85 -3.41 -12.32
CA GLY A 252 17.37 -4.76 -12.05
C GLY A 252 16.67 -5.51 -10.91
N HIS A 253 15.46 -5.09 -10.55
CA HIS A 253 14.63 -5.81 -9.57
C HIS A 253 14.28 -7.20 -10.10
N ARG A 254 14.40 -8.24 -9.27
CA ARG A 254 14.28 -9.65 -9.69
C ARG A 254 13.04 -9.98 -10.53
N GLU A 255 11.90 -9.35 -10.24
CA GLU A 255 10.62 -9.58 -10.94
C GLU A 255 10.52 -8.91 -12.32
N SER A 256 11.42 -7.97 -12.62
CA SER A 256 11.48 -7.32 -13.94
C SER A 256 12.27 -8.16 -14.96
N GLU A 257 12.91 -9.23 -14.52
CA GLU A 257 13.70 -10.14 -15.35
C GLU A 257 12.85 -11.35 -15.71
N ILE A 258 11.83 -11.11 -16.54
CA ILE A 258 10.99 -12.16 -17.13
C ILE A 258 11.79 -12.80 -18.27
N SER A 259 12.67 -13.74 -17.92
CA SER A 259 13.05 -14.81 -18.84
C SER A 259 13.11 -16.10 -18.03
N GLU A 260 12.15 -16.98 -18.28
CA GLU A 260 11.96 -18.25 -17.56
C GLU A 260 13.12 -19.26 -17.73
N ASN A 261 14.23 -18.91 -18.39
CA ASN A 261 15.32 -19.84 -18.70
C ASN A 261 16.75 -19.27 -18.58
N THR A 262 16.94 -18.11 -17.97
CA THR A 262 18.30 -17.60 -17.72
C THR A 262 18.50 -17.33 -16.25
N THR A 263 19.17 -18.27 -15.57
CA THR A 263 19.69 -18.17 -14.19
C THR A 263 20.70 -17.03 -14.00
N SER A 264 20.97 -16.25 -15.05
CA SER A 264 21.90 -15.14 -15.07
C SER A 264 21.14 -13.88 -15.45
N LYS A 265 21.00 -12.98 -14.47
CA LYS A 265 20.66 -11.58 -14.69
C LYS A 265 21.50 -11.05 -15.84
N ASN A 266 20.86 -10.45 -16.86
CA ASN A 266 21.59 -9.86 -17.96
C ASN A 266 22.18 -8.51 -17.50
N THR A 267 23.30 -8.58 -16.77
CA THR A 267 24.03 -7.42 -16.21
C THR A 267 24.30 -6.36 -17.26
N LYS A 268 24.43 -6.73 -18.55
CA LYS A 268 24.56 -5.79 -19.67
C LYS A 268 23.30 -4.95 -19.92
N ILE A 269 22.11 -5.55 -19.86
CA ILE A 269 20.84 -4.81 -19.99
C ILE A 269 20.66 -3.87 -18.78
N VAL A 270 20.95 -4.39 -17.59
CA VAL A 270 20.88 -3.60 -16.34
C VAL A 270 21.85 -2.42 -16.41
N ASN A 271 23.09 -2.63 -16.85
CA ASN A 271 24.07 -1.57 -17.07
C ASN A 271 23.55 -0.49 -18.04
N LYS A 272 22.98 -0.88 -19.19
CA LYS A 272 22.39 0.08 -20.14
C LYS A 272 21.28 0.93 -19.49
N LYS A 273 20.41 0.31 -18.69
CA LYS A 273 19.35 1.03 -17.95
C LYS A 273 19.94 2.02 -16.94
N VAL A 274 20.95 1.60 -16.19
CA VAL A 274 21.65 2.47 -15.23
C VAL A 274 22.28 3.67 -15.96
N ILE A 275 23.03 3.43 -17.03
CA ILE A 275 23.66 4.49 -17.83
C ILE A 275 22.61 5.44 -18.41
N ASN A 276 21.53 4.93 -18.97
CA ASN A 276 20.44 5.75 -19.51
C ASN A 276 19.79 6.62 -18.44
N ALA A 277 19.55 6.06 -17.24
CA ALA A 277 18.98 6.78 -16.11
C ALA A 277 19.90 7.90 -15.62
N PHE A 278 21.18 7.60 -15.37
CA PHE A 278 22.17 8.59 -14.93
C PHE A 278 22.36 9.70 -15.95
N ASN A 279 22.49 9.35 -17.23
CA ASN A 279 22.67 10.33 -18.31
C ASN A 279 21.46 11.24 -18.55
N ALA A 280 20.27 10.86 -18.07
CA ALA A 280 19.09 11.71 -18.03
C ALA A 280 18.97 12.52 -16.72
N GLY A 281 19.83 12.27 -15.74
CA GLY A 281 19.79 12.91 -14.43
C GLY A 281 18.79 12.28 -13.46
N LEU A 282 18.51 10.98 -13.59
CA LEU A 282 17.79 10.19 -12.58
C LEU A 282 18.78 9.62 -11.56
N ASN A 283 18.35 9.58 -10.31
CA ASN A 283 18.93 8.74 -9.28
C ASN A 283 18.45 7.28 -9.48
N VAL A 284 19.27 6.32 -9.09
CA VAL A 284 18.99 4.90 -9.33
C VAL A 284 18.98 4.10 -8.04
N ILE A 285 17.96 3.26 -7.89
CA ILE A 285 17.91 2.15 -6.93
C ILE A 285 18.23 0.88 -7.72
N LEU A 286 19.48 0.43 -7.65
CA LEU A 286 19.97 -0.76 -8.34
C LEU A 286 19.79 -1.98 -7.44
N CYS A 287 18.92 -2.90 -7.83
CA CYS A 287 18.75 -4.17 -7.14
C CYS A 287 19.84 -5.16 -7.55
N ILE A 288 20.43 -5.92 -6.62
CA ILE A 288 21.44 -6.97 -6.87
C ILE A 288 21.24 -8.18 -5.95
N GLY A 289 21.85 -9.30 -6.30
CA GLY A 289 21.99 -10.43 -5.38
C GLY A 289 20.88 -11.47 -5.36
N SER A 290 19.94 -11.40 -6.32
CA SER A 290 18.79 -12.30 -6.44
C SER A 290 19.15 -13.78 -6.64
N ASN A 291 20.40 -14.08 -6.96
CA ASN A 291 20.91 -15.42 -7.23
C ASN A 291 21.66 -16.05 -6.04
N PHE A 292 21.79 -15.32 -4.92
CA PHE A 292 22.56 -15.80 -3.77
C PHE A 292 21.64 -16.14 -2.60
N LYS A 293 21.73 -17.38 -2.13
CA LYS A 293 21.05 -17.82 -0.91
C LYS A 293 21.85 -17.40 0.32
N ILE A 294 21.12 -17.00 1.37
CA ILE A 294 21.69 -16.63 2.65
C ILE A 294 20.87 -17.31 3.78
N PRO A 295 21.52 -17.77 4.87
CA PRO A 295 20.84 -18.35 6.02
C PRO A 295 19.67 -17.50 6.54
N GLN A 296 18.59 -18.18 6.91
CA GLN A 296 17.35 -17.60 7.44
C GLN A 296 17.27 -17.78 8.97
N ILE A 297 16.49 -16.93 9.66
CA ILE A 297 16.42 -16.84 11.13
C ILE A 297 15.96 -18.15 11.85
N HIS A 298 15.52 -19.20 11.13
CA HIS A 298 14.86 -20.37 11.73
C HIS A 298 15.31 -21.75 11.23
N THR A 299 16.41 -21.88 10.49
CA THR A 299 16.94 -23.21 10.16
C THR A 299 17.89 -23.65 11.26
N GLY A 300 17.46 -24.62 12.08
CA GLY A 300 18.28 -25.28 13.11
C GLY A 300 19.41 -26.14 12.56
N GLU A 301 19.73 -26.00 11.27
CA GLU A 301 20.94 -26.54 10.66
C GLU A 301 21.76 -25.38 10.11
N PRO A 302 23.09 -25.35 10.30
CA PRO A 302 23.95 -24.38 9.68
C PRO A 302 23.94 -24.61 8.16
N GLU A 303 23.08 -23.88 7.44
CA GLU A 303 23.29 -23.71 6.01
C GLU A 303 24.67 -23.07 5.83
N ASN A 304 25.55 -23.73 5.08
CA ASN A 304 26.90 -23.23 4.82
C ASN A 304 26.82 -21.84 4.20
N PHE A 305 27.13 -20.81 5.00
CA PHE A 305 27.28 -19.45 4.50
C PHE A 305 28.43 -19.45 3.49
N ASN A 306 28.10 -19.23 2.22
CA ASN A 306 29.11 -19.08 1.18
C ASN A 306 29.84 -17.75 1.40
N SER A 307 31.05 -17.82 1.95
CA SER A 307 31.92 -16.66 2.19
C SER A 307 32.28 -15.88 0.92
N ASN A 308 32.03 -16.44 -0.28
CA ASN A 308 32.25 -15.76 -1.55
C ASN A 308 31.10 -14.84 -1.98
N ILE A 309 29.95 -14.81 -1.27
CA ILE A 309 28.80 -13.96 -1.63
C ILE A 309 29.22 -12.49 -1.85
N PRO A 310 29.97 -11.84 -0.94
CA PRO A 310 30.37 -10.44 -1.12
C PRO A 310 31.24 -10.22 -2.37
N LYS A 311 32.12 -11.18 -2.70
CA LYS A 311 32.96 -11.14 -3.89
C LYS A 311 32.12 -11.23 -5.17
N HIS A 312 31.14 -12.14 -5.21
CA HIS A 312 30.25 -12.27 -6.37
C HIS A 312 29.32 -11.06 -6.53
N LEU A 313 28.80 -10.52 -5.43
CA LEU A 313 28.02 -9.26 -5.44
C LEU A 313 28.86 -8.08 -5.91
N SER A 314 30.13 -8.02 -5.52
CA SER A 314 31.08 -6.99 -5.97
C SER A 314 31.28 -7.07 -7.48
N GLN A 315 31.46 -8.28 -8.02
CA GLN A 315 31.55 -8.50 -9.47
C GLN A 315 30.25 -8.09 -10.18
N GLU A 316 29.08 -8.54 -9.71
CA GLU A 316 27.78 -8.17 -10.27
C GLU A 316 27.60 -6.64 -10.30
N LEU A 317 27.94 -5.98 -9.19
CA LEU A 317 27.86 -4.53 -9.07
C LEU A 317 28.83 -3.82 -10.03
N GLN A 318 30.07 -4.30 -10.14
CA GLN A 318 31.06 -3.73 -11.08
C GLN A 318 30.59 -3.86 -12.54
N GLU A 319 29.99 -4.99 -12.92
CA GLU A 319 29.42 -5.18 -14.26
C GLU A 319 28.23 -4.24 -14.50
N CYS A 320 27.33 -4.10 -13.52
CA CYS A 320 26.18 -3.21 -13.62
C CYS A 320 26.60 -1.72 -13.71
N LEU A 321 27.73 -1.35 -13.09
CA LEU A 321 28.25 0.02 -13.05
C LEU A 321 29.38 0.28 -14.06
N ASN A 322 29.67 -0.66 -14.96
CA ASN A 322 30.75 -0.49 -15.92
C ASN A 322 30.53 0.77 -16.78
N GLY A 323 31.56 1.61 -16.89
CA GLY A 323 31.50 2.88 -17.62
C GLY A 323 30.68 3.99 -16.95
N LEU A 324 30.21 3.80 -15.70
CA LEU A 324 29.45 4.82 -14.98
C LEU A 324 30.36 5.74 -14.16
N ASP A 325 30.17 7.05 -14.29
CA ASP A 325 30.76 8.04 -13.40
C ASP A 325 29.78 8.40 -12.26
N LEU A 326 30.20 8.18 -11.02
CA LEU A 326 29.42 8.48 -9.83
C LEU A 326 29.61 9.94 -9.34
N ASN A 327 30.48 10.72 -9.96
CA ASN A 327 30.73 12.11 -9.58
C ASN A 327 29.73 13.10 -10.21
N GLY A 328 28.83 12.63 -11.09
CA GLY A 328 27.86 13.46 -11.82
C GLY A 328 26.72 14.08 -10.99
N GLY A 329 26.73 13.90 -9.67
CA GLY A 329 25.73 14.43 -8.73
C GLY A 329 24.47 13.58 -8.58
N GLN A 330 24.24 12.59 -9.45
CA GLN A 330 23.17 11.60 -9.26
C GLN A 330 23.54 10.62 -8.15
N ARG A 331 22.53 10.17 -7.41
CA ARG A 331 22.71 9.22 -6.30
C ARG A 331 22.50 7.79 -6.77
N LEU A 332 23.39 6.90 -6.32
CA LEU A 332 23.24 5.46 -6.43
C LEU A 332 22.88 4.85 -5.08
N VAL A 333 21.76 4.14 -5.05
CA VAL A 333 21.35 3.28 -3.95
C VAL A 333 21.37 1.85 -4.45
N VAL A 334 22.00 0.94 -3.72
CA VAL A 334 22.02 -0.49 -4.04
C VAL A 334 21.08 -1.21 -3.09
N ALA A 335 20.08 -1.90 -3.63
CA ALA A 335 19.19 -2.77 -2.89
C ALA A 335 19.72 -4.22 -2.96
N TYR A 336 20.20 -4.75 -1.83
CA TYR A 336 20.59 -6.15 -1.74
C TYR A 336 19.37 -7.04 -1.54
N GLU A 337 19.06 -7.88 -2.53
CA GLU A 337 17.91 -8.77 -2.58
C GLU A 337 18.36 -10.24 -2.54
N PRO A 338 18.72 -10.80 -1.38
CA PRO A 338 19.11 -12.21 -1.31
C PRO A 338 17.97 -13.13 -1.75
N GLN A 339 18.34 -14.26 -2.37
CA GLN A 339 17.42 -15.35 -2.64
C GLN A 339 17.02 -16.04 -1.33
N CYS A 340 15.92 -15.61 -0.73
CA CYS A 340 15.22 -16.44 0.25
C CYS A 340 14.51 -17.57 -0.51
N SER A 341 14.56 -18.81 -0.01
CA SER A 341 14.03 -19.99 -0.70
C SER A 341 12.61 -19.73 -1.25
N VAL A 342 12.40 -20.09 -2.53
CA VAL A 342 11.12 -19.95 -3.23
C VAL A 342 10.03 -20.62 -2.38
N GLY A 343 9.04 -19.85 -1.92
CA GLY A 343 7.94 -20.35 -1.10
C GLY A 343 8.09 -20.18 0.42
N THR A 344 9.22 -19.65 0.93
CA THR A 344 9.37 -19.35 2.37
C THR A 344 9.39 -17.84 2.59
N GLU A 345 8.32 -17.30 3.17
CA GLU A 345 8.17 -15.88 3.57
C GLU A 345 9.13 -15.43 4.68
N LYS A 346 10.28 -16.10 4.84
CA LYS A 346 11.17 -15.94 5.99
C LYS A 346 12.27 -14.91 5.71
N PRO A 347 12.46 -13.92 6.60
CA PRO A 347 13.54 -12.94 6.49
C PRO A 347 14.94 -13.56 6.62
N ALA A 348 15.91 -13.00 5.89
CA ALA A 348 17.33 -13.27 6.10
C ALA A 348 17.81 -12.73 7.46
N ASP A 349 18.79 -13.37 8.09
CA ASP A 349 19.35 -12.86 9.35
C ASP A 349 19.94 -11.44 9.18
N PRO A 350 19.44 -10.41 9.92
CA PRO A 350 19.96 -9.05 9.84
C PRO A 350 21.46 -8.93 10.09
N GLU A 351 22.04 -9.76 10.97
CA GLU A 351 23.49 -9.72 11.26
C GLU A 351 24.29 -10.16 10.03
N LEU A 352 23.85 -11.23 9.39
CA LEU A 352 24.51 -11.77 8.21
C LEU A 352 24.36 -10.83 7.00
N VAL A 353 23.20 -10.19 6.86
CA VAL A 353 22.97 -9.14 5.86
C VAL A 353 23.91 -7.94 6.10
N SER A 354 24.05 -7.50 7.35
CA SER A 354 24.99 -6.43 7.75
C SER A 354 26.41 -6.78 7.32
N LYS A 355 26.86 -7.99 7.66
CA LYS A 355 28.19 -8.49 7.33
C LYS A 355 28.44 -8.50 5.82
N VAL A 356 27.51 -9.05 5.04
CA VAL A 356 27.62 -9.08 3.57
C VAL A 356 27.71 -7.68 2.98
N ILE A 357 26.89 -6.73 3.45
CA ILE A 357 26.90 -5.36 2.97
C ILE A 357 28.19 -4.63 3.36
N GLU A 358 28.72 -4.83 4.56
CA GLU A 358 29.98 -4.23 4.99
C GLU A 358 31.17 -4.76 4.18
N GLU A 359 31.23 -6.07 3.94
CA GLU A 359 32.27 -6.69 3.11
C GLU A 359 32.16 -6.25 1.64
N LEU A 360 30.94 -6.18 1.09
CA LEU A 360 30.69 -5.66 -0.26
C LEU A 360 31.15 -4.21 -0.37
N ARG A 361 30.77 -3.36 0.59
CA ARG A 361 31.17 -1.94 0.64
C ARG A 361 32.68 -1.81 0.69
N ALA A 362 33.36 -2.58 1.54
CA ALA A 362 34.80 -2.58 1.65
C ALA A 362 35.48 -3.02 0.34
N SER A 363 34.96 -4.06 -0.33
CA SER A 363 35.50 -4.55 -1.60
C SER A 363 35.44 -3.53 -2.74
N MET A 364 34.55 -2.54 -2.64
CA MET A 364 34.37 -1.47 -3.64
C MET A 364 35.21 -0.22 -3.35
N GLY A 365 35.98 -0.20 -2.26
CA GLY A 365 36.84 0.94 -1.89
C GLY A 365 36.09 2.27 -1.77
N GLU A 366 36.66 3.34 -2.31
CA GLU A 366 36.05 4.69 -2.30
C GLU A 366 34.67 4.72 -2.99
N ARG A 367 34.48 3.96 -4.07
CA ARG A 367 33.15 3.86 -4.72
C ARG A 367 32.11 3.29 -3.76
N GLY A 368 32.47 2.31 -2.94
CA GLY A 368 31.59 1.74 -1.92
C GLY A 368 31.16 2.75 -0.86
N ARG A 369 32.00 3.74 -0.54
CA ARG A 369 31.67 4.82 0.40
C ARG A 369 30.64 5.81 -0.16
N MET A 370 30.65 6.02 -1.47
CA MET A 370 29.68 6.88 -2.16
C MET A 370 28.29 6.23 -2.29
N ILE A 371 28.24 4.90 -2.26
CA ILE A 371 27.01 4.13 -2.47
C ILE A 371 26.25 3.95 -1.15
N LYS A 372 24.93 4.14 -1.21
CA LYS A 372 24.03 3.77 -0.12
C LYS A 372 23.51 2.36 -0.33
N PHE A 373 23.52 1.53 0.71
CA PHE A 373 23.08 0.14 0.63
C PHE A 373 21.83 -0.06 1.47
N ILE A 374 20.78 -0.56 0.84
CA ILE A 374 19.51 -0.91 1.50
C ILE A 374 19.26 -2.41 1.39
N TYR A 375 18.54 -2.96 2.35
CA TYR A 375 18.11 -4.36 2.27
C TYR A 375 16.75 -4.47 1.57
N GLY A 376 16.66 -5.31 0.55
CA GLY A 376 15.46 -5.51 -0.29
C GLY A 376 14.85 -6.91 -0.20
N GLY A 377 15.19 -7.69 0.83
CA GLY A 377 14.55 -8.98 1.08
C GLY A 377 13.17 -8.88 1.73
N SER A 378 12.72 -9.95 2.40
CA SER A 378 11.41 -9.97 3.07
C SER A 378 11.38 -9.00 4.27
N ILE A 379 10.69 -7.87 4.11
CA ILE A 379 10.50 -6.84 5.13
C ILE A 379 9.03 -6.62 5.43
N ASP A 380 8.71 -6.50 6.72
CA ASP A 380 7.41 -6.11 7.25
C ASP A 380 7.53 -5.11 8.40
N GLY A 381 6.39 -4.71 8.98
CA GLY A 381 6.36 -3.80 10.13
C GLY A 381 6.99 -4.36 11.41
N LYS A 382 7.18 -5.68 11.52
CA LYS A 382 7.72 -6.33 12.73
C LYS A 382 9.24 -6.43 12.68
N ASN A 383 9.81 -6.70 11.50
CA ASN A 383 11.24 -6.97 11.35
C ASN A 383 12.07 -5.77 10.86
N ALA A 384 11.46 -4.76 10.24
CA ALA A 384 12.18 -3.65 9.58
C ALA A 384 13.21 -2.95 10.48
N VAL A 385 12.86 -2.73 11.74
CA VAL A 385 13.73 -2.08 12.74
C VAL A 385 15.03 -2.87 12.94
N SER A 386 14.95 -4.21 12.94
CA SER A 386 16.10 -5.08 13.15
C SER A 386 17.17 -4.93 12.06
N TYR A 387 16.79 -4.48 10.85
CA TYR A 387 17.71 -4.17 9.75
C TYR A 387 18.19 -2.72 9.80
N LEU A 388 17.28 -1.76 10.05
CA LEU A 388 17.62 -0.32 10.10
C LEU A 388 18.69 0.01 11.16
N LYS A 389 18.74 -0.79 12.23
CA LYS A 389 19.75 -0.65 13.30
C LYS A 389 21.14 -1.12 12.88
N ARG A 390 21.24 -2.04 11.94
CA ARG A 390 22.50 -2.67 11.57
C ARG A 390 23.47 -1.67 10.95
N LYS A 391 24.75 -1.97 11.12
CA LYS A 391 25.83 -1.18 10.54
C LYS A 391 25.89 -1.47 9.03
N GLY A 392 26.31 -0.48 8.24
CA GLY A 392 26.38 -0.64 6.78
C GLY A 392 25.03 -0.63 6.04
N ILE A 393 23.91 -0.92 6.71
CA ILE A 393 22.54 -0.82 6.17
C ILE A 393 22.05 0.63 6.31
N ASP A 394 21.91 1.33 5.18
CA ASP A 394 21.42 2.71 5.08
C ASP A 394 19.88 2.80 4.97
N GLY A 395 19.19 1.65 4.90
CA GLY A 395 17.75 1.65 4.66
C GLY A 395 17.17 0.30 4.26
N ILE A 396 15.91 0.32 3.84
CA ILE A 396 15.12 -0.86 3.46
C ILE A 396 14.32 -0.61 2.20
N MET A 397 14.10 -1.65 1.40
CA MET A 397 13.12 -1.68 0.32
C MET A 397 12.02 -2.68 0.66
N VAL A 398 10.79 -2.19 0.71
CA VAL A 398 9.62 -2.90 1.20
C VAL A 398 8.64 -3.10 0.06
N GLY A 399 8.23 -4.35 -0.13
CA GLY A 399 7.26 -4.75 -1.15
C GLY A 399 5.81 -4.64 -0.66
N ARG A 400 5.13 -5.79 -0.59
CA ARG A 400 3.70 -5.87 -0.22
C ARG A 400 3.39 -5.23 1.14
N ALA A 401 4.27 -5.40 2.13
CA ALA A 401 4.06 -4.85 3.47
C ALA A 401 3.96 -3.31 3.49
N ALA A 402 4.45 -2.61 2.46
CA ALA A 402 4.27 -1.16 2.33
C ALA A 402 2.78 -0.75 2.20
N GLN A 403 1.90 -1.71 1.91
CA GLN A 403 0.45 -1.51 1.81
C GLN A 403 -0.27 -1.92 3.09
N GLU A 404 0.44 -2.36 4.13
CA GLU A 404 -0.10 -2.87 5.39
C GLU A 404 -0.13 -1.82 6.51
N GLU A 405 -1.05 -2.01 7.47
CA GLU A 405 -1.22 -1.12 8.61
C GLU A 405 0.02 -1.10 9.49
N SER A 406 0.54 -2.30 9.71
CA SER A 406 1.71 -2.58 10.54
C SER A 406 2.88 -1.71 10.10
N PHE A 407 3.11 -1.62 8.79
CA PHE A 407 4.20 -0.84 8.22
C PHE A 407 3.93 0.67 8.26
N MET A 408 2.70 1.11 7.99
CA MET A 408 2.35 2.53 8.12
C MET A 408 2.52 3.03 9.57
N ASN A 409 2.10 2.22 10.55
CA ASN A 409 2.32 2.50 11.97
C ASN A 409 3.82 2.56 12.31
N LEU A 410 4.62 1.68 11.72
CA LEU A 410 6.08 1.72 11.85
C LEU A 410 6.65 3.05 11.31
N LEU A 411 6.25 3.49 10.12
CA LEU A 411 6.71 4.76 9.55
C LEU A 411 6.39 5.95 10.47
N GLU A 412 5.20 5.97 11.06
CA GLU A 412 4.81 7.00 12.02
C GLU A 412 5.61 6.94 13.33
N ASN A 413 5.94 5.74 13.81
CA ASN A 413 6.80 5.58 14.98
C ASN A 413 8.22 6.09 14.69
N ILE A 414 8.76 5.77 13.51
CA ILE A 414 10.03 6.32 13.02
C ILE A 414 9.98 7.86 12.96
N ILE A 415 8.85 8.45 12.52
CA ILE A 415 8.66 9.91 12.53
C ILE A 415 8.74 10.46 13.96
N LYS A 416 8.01 9.88 14.91
CA LYS A 416 7.97 10.35 16.30
C LYS A 416 9.37 10.35 16.92
N MET A 417 10.12 9.27 16.72
CA MET A 417 11.51 9.15 17.19
C MET A 417 12.43 10.25 16.67
N SER A 418 12.18 10.75 15.47
CA SER A 418 12.99 11.82 14.87
C SER A 418 12.58 13.24 15.29
N ARG A 419 11.41 13.40 15.94
CA ARG A 419 10.84 14.69 16.33
C ARG A 419 10.99 15.03 17.82
N ASP A 420 11.36 14.07 18.67
CA ASP A 420 11.63 14.32 20.10
C ASP A 420 12.95 15.11 20.33
N TYR A 421 13.34 15.93 19.34
CA TYR A 421 14.48 16.82 19.31
C TYR A 421 14.14 18.11 18.53
#